data_AF-A0A0N9HU98-F1
#
_entry.id   AF-A0A0N9HU98-F1
#
_cell.length_a   1.000
_cell.length_b   1.000
_cell.length_c   1.000
_cell.angle_alpha   90.00
_cell.angle_beta   90.00
_cell.angle_gamma   90.00
#
_symmetry.space_group_name_H-M   'P 1'
#
loop_
_entity.id
_entity.type
_entity.pdbx_description
1 polymer ?
#
loop_
_entity_poly.entity_id
_entity_poly.type
_entity_poly.pdbx_seq_one_letter_code
_entity_poly.pdbx_strand_id
1 'polypeptide(L)' 'MAIRVRFLLIDDIDGTASPDVHRVTFALDGATYEIDLTSANAAELRSRLASYIRVARQKGRVVSAV' A
#
# COMPACT_ATOMS: atom_id res chain seq x y z
N MET A 1 -10.14 -30.05 -25.46
CA MET A 1 -10.63 -28.86 -24.73
C MET A 1 -9.53 -28.37 -23.80
N ALA A 2 -9.21 -27.08 -23.79
CA ALA A 2 -8.19 -26.51 -22.91
C ALA A 2 -8.73 -25.24 -22.25
N ILE A 3 -8.60 -25.15 -20.93
CA ILE A 3 -8.97 -23.99 -20.11
C ILE A 3 -7.69 -23.31 -19.64
N ARG A 4 -7.63 -21.98 -19.71
CA ARG A 4 -6.54 -21.17 -19.14
C ARG A 4 -7.14 -20.27 -18.06
N VAL A 5 -6.68 -20.44 -16.83
CA VAL A 5 -7.02 -19.57 -15.68
C VAL A 5 -5.83 -18.63 -15.45
N ARG A 6 -6.10 -17.34 -15.24
CA ARG A 6 -5.07 -16.33 -14.89
C ARG A 6 -5.47 -15.65 -13.60
N PHE A 7 -4.51 -15.50 -12.69
CA PHE A 7 -4.64 -14.71 -11.47
C PHE A 7 -4.06 -13.33 -11.75
N LEU A 8 -4.85 -12.28 -11.48
CA LEU A 8 -4.45 -10.89 -11.62
C LEU A 8 -4.71 -10.22 -10.27
N LEU A 9 -3.77 -9.39 -9.82
CA LEU A 9 -4.00 -8.48 -8.71
C LEU A 9 -4.82 -7.30 -9.22
N ILE A 10 -5.73 -6.83 -8.38
CA ILE A 10 -6.70 -5.77 -8.69
C ILE A 10 -6.47 -4.65 -7.69
N ASP A 11 -6.42 -3.42 -8.19
CA ASP A 11 -6.37 -2.22 -7.36
C ASP A 11 -7.72 -2.00 -6.66
N ASP A 12 -7.71 -1.87 -5.34
CA ASP A 12 -8.90 -1.74 -4.52
C ASP A 12 -9.63 -0.38 -4.69
N ILE A 13 -8.98 0.65 -5.24
CA ILE A 13 -9.59 1.98 -5.44
C ILE A 13 -10.40 2.04 -6.73
N ASP A 14 -9.82 1.57 -7.83
CA ASP A 14 -10.38 1.76 -9.17
C ASP A 14 -10.69 0.46 -9.92
N GLY A 15 -10.34 -0.70 -9.36
CA GLY A 15 -10.58 -2.01 -9.96
C GLY A 15 -9.60 -2.36 -11.09
N THR A 16 -8.51 -1.61 -11.26
CA THR A 16 -7.51 -1.86 -12.31
C THR A 16 -6.77 -3.16 -12.05
N ALA A 17 -6.86 -4.10 -12.99
CA ALA A 17 -6.08 -5.34 -12.96
C ALA A 17 -4.70 -5.12 -13.60
N SER A 18 -3.63 -5.17 -12.80
CA SER A 18 -2.28 -4.88 -13.31
C SER A 18 -1.19 -5.60 -12.50
N PRO A 19 -0.08 -6.02 -13.13
CA PRO A 19 1.03 -6.68 -12.43
C PRO A 19 1.80 -5.79 -11.44
N ASP A 20 1.60 -4.47 -11.48
CA ASP A 20 2.23 -3.50 -10.57
C ASP A 20 1.40 -3.25 -9.30
N VAL A 21 0.22 -3.87 -9.20
CA VAL A 21 -0.60 -3.83 -7.99
C VAL A 21 0.14 -4.56 -6.87
N HIS A 22 0.31 -3.89 -5.73
CA HIS A 22 0.95 -4.44 -4.55
C HIS A 22 0.27 -3.96 -3.29
N ARG A 23 0.44 -4.74 -2.23
CA ARG A 23 -0.11 -4.42 -0.92
C ARG A 23 0.63 -3.28 -0.26
N VAL A 24 -0.12 -2.31 0.24
CA VAL A 24 0.37 -1.22 1.08
C VAL A 24 -0.26 -1.33 2.46
N THR A 25 0.58 -1.41 3.48
CA THR A 25 0.14 -1.38 4.89
C THR A 25 0.27 0.04 5.43
N PHE A 26 -0.77 0.53 6.09
CA PHE A 26 -0.77 1.82 6.77
C PHE A 26 -1.57 1.76 8.07
N ALA A 27 -1.41 2.76 8.92
CA ALA A 27 -2.12 2.82 10.20
C ALA A 27 -2.73 4.20 10.42
N LEU A 28 -3.93 4.21 11.00
CA LEU A 28 -4.66 5.40 11.41
C LEU A 28 -5.38 5.12 12.73
N ASP A 29 -5.26 6.02 13.70
CA ASP A 29 -5.91 5.92 15.02
C ASP A 29 -5.70 4.58 15.75
N GLY A 30 -4.53 3.96 15.56
CA GLY A 30 -4.15 2.70 16.18
C GLY A 30 -4.67 1.44 15.47
N ALA A 31 -5.51 1.59 14.44
CA ALA A 31 -5.90 0.49 13.57
C ALA A 31 -4.90 0.35 12.40
N THR A 32 -4.57 -0.91 12.05
CA THR A 32 -3.72 -1.23 10.90
C THR A 32 -4.59 -1.69 9.74
N TYR A 33 -4.35 -1.13 8.56
CA TYR A 33 -5.08 -1.39 7.34
C TYR A 33 -4.13 -1.90 6.25
N GLU A 34 -4.67 -2.72 5.36
CA GLU A 34 -4.01 -3.18 4.15
C GLU A 34 -4.89 -2.82 2.95
N ILE A 35 -4.25 -2.41 1.86
CA ILE A 35 -4.91 -2.08 0.59
C ILE A 35 -4.00 -2.48 -0.56
N ASP A 36 -4.55 -3.13 -1.58
CA ASP A 36 -3.82 -3.52 -2.78
C ASP A 36 -3.95 -2.39 -3.82
N LEU A 37 -2.83 -1.76 -4.20
CA LEU A 37 -2.79 -0.57 -5.05
C LEU A 37 -1.75 -0.69 -6.16
N THR A 38 -2.06 -0.12 -7.33
CA THR A 38 -1.09 0.19 -8.38
C THR A 38 0.03 1.08 -7.86
N SER A 39 1.15 1.12 -8.58
CA SER A 39 2.29 1.95 -8.22
C SER A 39 1.92 3.45 -8.16
N ALA A 40 1.01 3.89 -9.02
CA ALA A 40 0.52 5.26 -9.05
C ALA A 40 -0.33 5.60 -7.81
N ASN A 41 -1.35 4.79 -7.50
CA ASN A 41 -2.23 5.01 -6.36
C ASN A 41 -1.46 4.88 -5.02
N ALA A 42 -0.51 3.95 -4.94
CA ALA A 42 0.37 3.82 -3.79
C ALA A 42 1.28 5.04 -3.60
N ALA A 43 1.78 5.65 -4.68
CA ALA A 43 2.56 6.90 -4.61
C ALA A 43 1.68 8.08 -4.17
N GLU A 44 0.44 8.15 -4.65
CA GLU A 44 -0.52 9.17 -4.24
C GLU A 44 -0.83 9.08 -2.74
N LEU A 45 -1.11 7.89 -2.22
CA LEU A 45 -1.34 7.66 -0.79
C LEU A 45 -0.15 8.19 0.05
N ARG A 46 1.08 7.86 -0.34
CA ARG A 46 2.30 8.32 0.35
C ARG A 46 2.46 9.84 0.27
N SER A 47 2.14 10.44 -0.87
CA SER A 47 2.17 11.90 -1.05
C SER A 47 1.17 12.62 -0.14
N ARG A 48 -0.08 12.13 -0.08
CA ARG A 48 -1.13 12.69 0.78
C ARG A 48 -0.78 12.62 2.26
N LEU A 49 -0.06 11.58 2.67
CA LEU A 49 0.41 11.42 4.06
C LEU A 49 1.71 12.19 4.36
N ALA A 50 2.45 12.63 3.34
CA ALA A 50 3.79 13.19 3.50
C ALA A 50 3.83 14.44 4.40
N SER A 51 2.82 15.32 4.29
CA SER A 51 2.73 16.55 5.11
C SER A 51 2.62 16.23 6.61
N TYR A 52 1.82 15.22 6.96
CA TYR A 52 1.64 14.74 8.32
C TYR A 52 2.87 13.99 8.83
N ILE A 53 3.42 13.07 8.02
CA ILE A 53 4.60 12.29 8.37
C ILE A 53 5.80 13.22 8.66
N ARG A 54 5.96 14.29 7.89
CA ARG A 54 7.08 15.24 8.06
C ARG A 54 7.12 15.92 9.42
N VAL A 55 5.97 16.19 10.02
CA VAL A 55 5.87 16.84 11.34
C VAL A 55 5.61 15.86 12.48
N ALA A 56 5.20 14.64 12.15
CA ALA A 56 4.92 13.59 13.11
C ALA A 56 6.21 12.97 13.67
N ARG A 57 6.11 12.44 14.89
CA ARG A 57 7.16 11.61 15.48
C ARG A 57 6.87 10.14 15.17
N GLN A 58 7.87 9.42 14.63
CA GLN A 58 7.78 7.98 14.49
C GLN A 58 7.76 7.31 15.88
N LYS A 59 6.64 6.69 16.26
CA LYS A 59 6.60 5.79 17.41
C LYS A 59 7.28 4.46 17.02
N GLY A 60 8.26 4.03 17.80
CA GLY A 60 8.81 2.66 17.69
C GLY A 60 9.96 2.45 16.72
N ARG A 61 10.79 3.46 16.40
CA ARG A 61 12.09 3.21 15.72
C ARG A 61 13.02 2.47 16.69
N VAL A 62 12.84 1.16 16.83
CA VAL A 62 13.88 0.27 17.33
C VAL A 62 14.89 0.18 16.20
N VAL A 63 15.92 1.02 16.26
CA VAL A 63 17.13 0.79 15.46
C VAL A 63 17.66 -0.55 15.97
N SER A 64 17.37 -1.63 15.24
CA SER A 64 18.13 -2.87 15.39
C SER A 64 19.52 -2.54 14.85
N ALA A 65 20.38 -2.08 15.76
CA ALA A 65 21.81 -2.07 15.54
C ALA A 65 22.24 -3.53 15.52
N VAL A 66 22.60 -4.01 14.33
CA VAL A 66 23.38 -5.23 14.11
C VAL A 66 24.71 -4.78 13.51
#